data_AF-A0AA97EN69-F1
#
_entry.id   AF-A0AA97EN69-F1
#
_cell.length_a   1.000
_cell.length_b   1.000
_cell.length_c   1.000
_cell.angle_alpha   90.00
_cell.angle_beta   90.00
_cell.angle_gamma   90.00
#
_symmetry.space_group_name_H-M   'P 1'
#
loop_
_entity.id
_entity.type
_entity.pdbx_description
1 polymer ?
#
loop_
_entity_poly.entity_id
_entity_poly.type
_entity_poly.pdbx_seq_one_letter_code
_entity_poly.pdbx_strand_id
1 'polypeptide(L)'
;MTVETIISICLGIGLAASVGFRVFLPLFALSLASYFDVWQLNESWQWIGSSTALLTLGVATLVEIFAYFIPYIDNLLDSIAVPLAALAGTAVMMSTVADLSPVITWSLAIIAGGGTAAAIAGTSSTTRLASTATTGGIGNPIVSTIETVTATVMSIISIFLPILAIILVAIILFIIFRLYKKFKPSKVKNQ
;
A
#
# COMPACT_ATOMS: atom_id res chain seq x y z
N MET A 1 -1.92 25.95 -0.35
CA MET A 1 -1.97 24.66 0.40
C MET A 1 -1.61 24.97 1.84
N THR A 2 -2.42 24.54 2.79
CA THR A 2 -2.10 24.66 4.23
C THR A 2 -1.12 23.55 4.62
N VAL A 3 -0.48 23.70 5.78
CA VAL A 3 0.42 22.67 6.32
C VAL A 3 -0.33 21.35 6.55
N GLU A 4 -1.59 21.42 7.00
CA GLU A 4 -2.46 20.27 7.20
C GLU A 4 -2.72 19.48 5.91
N THR A 5 -2.94 20.17 4.78
CA THR A 5 -3.10 19.51 3.48
C THR A 5 -1.82 18.75 3.08
N ILE A 6 -0.64 19.35 3.32
CA ILE A 6 0.65 18.70 3.01
C ILE A 6 0.82 17.44 3.86
N ILE A 7 0.54 17.52 5.16
CA ILE A 7 0.64 16.38 6.07
C ILE A 7 -0.33 15.27 5.66
N SER A 8 -1.56 15.62 5.27
CA SER A 8 -2.59 14.68 4.82
C SER A 8 -2.21 13.97 3.52
N ILE A 9 -1.57 14.68 2.59
CA ILE A 9 -0.99 14.11 1.36
C ILE A 9 0.14 13.13 1.72
N CYS A 10 1.06 13.52 2.61
CA CYS A 10 2.15 12.66 3.04
C CYS A 10 1.65 11.37 3.70
N LEU A 11 0.62 11.49 4.55
CA LEU A 11 -0.04 10.36 5.20
C LEU A 11 -0.69 9.44 4.16
N GLY A 12 -1.44 10.00 3.21
CA GLY A 12 -2.11 9.24 2.16
C GLY A 12 -1.13 8.47 1.27
N ILE A 13 -0.01 9.09 0.88
CA ILE A 13 1.05 8.43 0.11
C ILE A 13 1.74 7.34 0.92
N GLY A 14 2.03 7.59 2.20
CA GLY A 14 2.65 6.61 3.10
C GLY A 14 1.78 5.37 3.30
N LEU A 15 0.49 5.58 3.58
CA LEU A 15 -0.48 4.49 3.70
C LEU A 15 -0.69 3.77 2.37
N ALA A 16 -0.75 4.48 1.23
CA ALA A 16 -0.84 3.85 -0.08
C ALA A 16 0.39 3.00 -0.40
N ALA A 17 1.59 3.43 0.00
CA ALA A 17 2.77 2.59 -0.12
C ALA A 17 2.69 1.34 0.75
N SER A 18 2.17 1.48 1.97
CA SER A 18 1.87 0.35 2.86
C SER A 18 0.88 -0.63 2.22
N VAL A 19 -0.14 -0.12 1.52
CA VAL A 19 -1.15 -0.92 0.79
C VAL A 19 -0.50 -1.83 -0.25
N GLY A 20 0.60 -1.39 -0.85
CA GLY A 20 1.35 -2.21 -1.80
C GLY A 20 1.95 -3.49 -1.18
N PHE A 21 2.24 -3.50 0.11
CA PHE A 21 2.71 -4.71 0.80
C PHE A 21 1.55 -5.59 1.29
N ARG A 22 0.50 -4.95 1.82
CA ARG A 22 -0.71 -5.58 2.36
C ARG A 22 -1.89 -4.67 2.08
N VAL A 23 -2.92 -5.17 1.42
CA VAL A 23 -4.05 -4.35 0.98
C VAL A 23 -4.90 -3.91 2.18
N PHE A 24 -5.24 -4.86 3.07
CA PHE A 24 -6.23 -4.61 4.11
C PHE A 24 -5.64 -4.05 5.39
N LEU A 25 -4.42 -4.47 5.75
CA LEU A 25 -3.75 -4.03 6.98
C LEU A 25 -3.67 -2.49 7.14
N PRO A 26 -3.27 -1.71 6.11
CA PRO A 26 -3.15 -0.26 6.23
C PRO A 26 -4.51 0.44 6.21
N LEU A 27 -5.50 -0.12 5.50
CA LEU A 27 -6.88 0.34 5.56
C LEU A 27 -7.47 0.14 6.97
N PHE A 28 -7.17 -0.99 7.61
CA PHE A 28 -7.55 -1.23 8.99
C PHE A 28 -6.86 -0.24 9.93
N ALA A 29 -5.56 0.03 9.75
CA ALA A 29 -4.84 1.03 10.54
C ALA A 29 -5.43 2.44 10.37
N LEU A 30 -5.81 2.82 9.15
CA LEU A 30 -6.51 4.09 8.86
C LEU A 30 -7.89 4.14 9.52
N SER A 31 -8.66 3.05 9.44
CA SER A 31 -9.95 2.91 10.12
C SER A 31 -9.82 3.05 11.63
N LEU A 32 -8.82 2.43 12.25
CA LEU A 32 -8.52 2.55 13.66
C LEU A 32 -8.15 3.99 14.05
N ALA A 33 -7.31 4.64 13.25
CA ALA A 33 -6.92 6.03 13.47
C ALA A 33 -8.12 6.99 13.36
N SER A 34 -9.01 6.76 12.40
CA SER A 34 -10.24 7.55 12.25
C SER A 34 -11.26 7.26 13.36
N TYR A 35 -11.39 6.00 13.80
CA TYR A 35 -12.31 5.60 14.87
C TYR A 35 -11.95 6.24 16.23
N PHE A 36 -10.66 6.44 16.50
CA PHE A 36 -10.17 7.10 17.73
C PHE A 36 -9.95 8.61 17.56
N ASP A 37 -10.49 9.23 16.51
CA ASP A 37 -10.35 10.67 16.23
C ASP A 37 -8.89 11.16 16.13
N VAL A 38 -7.94 10.27 15.82
CA VAL A 38 -6.54 10.62 15.58
C VAL A 38 -6.41 11.40 14.28
N TRP A 39 -7.20 11.03 13.27
CA TRP A 39 -7.26 11.67 11.96
C TRP A 39 -8.70 11.87 11.53
N GLN A 40 -9.03 13.07 11.06
CA GLN A 40 -10.30 13.32 10.39
C GLN A 40 -10.16 13.06 8.89
N LEU A 41 -11.01 12.17 8.39
CA LEU A 41 -11.07 11.84 6.97
C LEU A 41 -11.93 12.86 6.22
N ASN A 42 -11.81 12.83 4.90
CA ASN A 42 -12.73 13.54 4.01
C ASN A 42 -14.20 13.20 4.37
N GLU A 43 -15.11 14.18 4.29
CA GLU A 43 -16.53 14.02 4.67
C GLU A 43 -17.18 12.79 4.01
N SER A 44 -16.87 12.52 2.74
CA SER A 44 -17.40 11.36 2.00
C SER A 44 -16.84 10.01 2.46
N TRP A 45 -15.77 10.03 3.26
CA TRP A 45 -15.01 8.86 3.70
C TRP A 45 -15.02 8.63 5.21
N GLN A 46 -15.73 9.46 5.98
CA GLN A 46 -15.91 9.32 7.44
C GLN A 46 -16.44 7.94 7.86
N TRP A 47 -17.18 7.26 6.97
CA TRP A 47 -17.67 5.90 7.21
C TRP A 47 -16.54 4.87 7.44
N ILE A 48 -15.31 5.11 6.97
CA ILE A 48 -14.14 4.27 7.25
C ILE A 48 -13.85 4.21 8.75
N GLY A 49 -14.13 5.29 9.51
CA GLY A 49 -14.02 5.33 10.96
C GLY A 49 -15.19 4.70 11.71
N SER A 50 -16.15 4.06 11.04
CA SER A 50 -17.27 3.40 11.71
C SER A 50 -16.87 2.05 12.35
N SER A 51 -17.59 1.64 13.40
CA SER A 51 -17.39 0.32 14.04
C SER A 51 -17.53 -0.84 13.06
N THR A 52 -18.44 -0.73 12.09
CA THR A 52 -18.66 -1.75 11.05
C THR A 52 -17.48 -1.84 10.10
N ALA A 53 -16.97 -0.69 9.62
CA ALA A 53 -15.78 -0.66 8.77
C ALA A 53 -14.56 -1.21 9.51
N LEU A 54 -14.38 -0.81 10.77
CA LEU A 54 -13.29 -1.27 11.63
C LEU A 54 -13.28 -2.79 11.80
N LEU A 55 -14.42 -3.39 12.14
CA LEU A 55 -14.54 -4.84 12.30
C LEU A 55 -14.31 -5.57 10.97
N THR A 56 -14.88 -5.06 9.88
CA THR A 56 -14.75 -5.68 8.55
C THR A 56 -13.30 -5.66 8.07
N LEU A 57 -12.62 -4.51 8.19
CA LEU A 57 -11.21 -4.36 7.81
C LEU A 57 -10.29 -5.14 8.75
N GLY A 58 -10.63 -5.25 10.03
CA GLY A 58 -9.89 -6.08 10.99
C GLY A 58 -9.95 -7.57 10.62
N VAL A 59 -11.14 -8.08 10.33
CA VAL A 59 -11.32 -9.46 9.84
C VAL A 59 -10.59 -9.65 8.50
N ALA A 60 -10.73 -8.71 7.56
CA ALA A 60 -10.03 -8.78 6.28
C ALA A 60 -8.51 -8.81 6.44
N THR A 61 -7.96 -8.04 7.39
CA THR A 61 -6.53 -8.05 7.72
C THR A 61 -6.08 -9.40 8.29
N LEU A 62 -6.86 -10.00 9.19
CA LEU A 62 -6.55 -11.32 9.72
C LEU A 62 -6.57 -12.37 8.60
N VAL A 63 -7.62 -12.37 7.79
CA VAL A 63 -7.75 -13.28 6.64
C VAL A 63 -6.59 -13.09 5.67
N GLU A 64 -6.22 -11.84 5.35
CA GLU A 64 -5.07 -11.52 4.51
C GLU A 64 -3.79 -12.12 5.09
N ILE A 65 -3.49 -11.88 6.37
CA ILE A 65 -2.27 -12.42 6.98
C ILE A 65 -2.26 -13.93 6.89
N PHE A 66 -3.33 -14.64 7.28
CA PHE A 66 -3.36 -16.10 7.27
C PHE A 66 -3.34 -16.69 5.85
N ALA A 67 -4.03 -16.07 4.89
CA ALA A 67 -4.14 -16.60 3.54
C ALA A 67 -2.79 -16.64 2.81
N TYR A 68 -1.90 -15.69 3.09
CA TYR A 68 -0.55 -15.66 2.53
C TYR A 68 0.44 -16.63 3.19
N PHE A 69 0.02 -17.39 4.21
CA PHE A 69 0.82 -18.48 4.78
C PHE A 69 0.47 -19.84 4.17
N ILE A 70 -0.67 -19.93 3.47
CA ILE A 70 -1.14 -21.18 2.87
C ILE A 70 -0.64 -21.22 1.42
N PRO A 71 0.21 -22.21 1.06
CA PRO A 71 0.62 -22.41 -0.32
C PRO A 71 -0.60 -22.58 -1.25
N TYR A 72 -0.48 -22.16 -2.51
CA TYR A 72 -1.54 -22.10 -3.53
C TYR A 72 -2.54 -20.95 -3.33
N ILE A 73 -3.00 -20.70 -2.11
CA ILE A 73 -3.88 -19.55 -1.81
C ILE A 73 -3.11 -18.25 -2.03
N ASP A 74 -1.85 -18.20 -1.61
CA ASP A 74 -0.92 -17.10 -1.85
C ASP A 74 -0.81 -16.74 -3.35
N ASN A 75 -0.66 -17.73 -4.23
CA ASN A 75 -0.54 -17.51 -5.68
C ASN A 75 -1.86 -16.99 -6.31
N LEU A 76 -3.01 -17.45 -5.80
CA LEU A 76 -4.31 -16.94 -6.23
C LEU A 76 -4.47 -15.46 -5.83
N LEU A 77 -4.13 -15.14 -4.58
CA LEU A 77 -4.15 -13.76 -4.09
C LEU A 77 -3.20 -12.86 -4.88
N ASP A 78 -2.02 -13.37 -5.24
CA ASP A 78 -1.04 -12.63 -6.05
C ASP A 78 -1.56 -12.22 -7.42
N SER A 79 -2.45 -13.01 -8.00
CA SER A 79 -3.05 -12.72 -9.30
C SER A 79 -3.97 -11.49 -9.26
N ILE A 80 -4.55 -11.17 -8.10
CA ILE A 80 -5.45 -10.04 -7.92
C ILE A 80 -4.87 -8.93 -7.03
N ALA A 81 -3.74 -9.17 -6.37
CA ALA A 81 -3.15 -8.26 -5.39
C ALA A 81 -2.79 -6.91 -6.01
N VAL A 82 -2.20 -6.89 -7.20
CA VAL A 82 -1.77 -5.64 -7.86
C VAL A 82 -2.96 -4.73 -8.21
N PRO A 83 -4.01 -5.18 -8.93
CA PRO A 83 -5.16 -4.32 -9.21
C PRO A 83 -5.90 -3.94 -7.94
N LEU A 84 -6.00 -4.84 -6.96
CA LEU A 84 -6.65 -4.55 -5.69
C LEU A 84 -5.88 -3.49 -4.87
N ALA A 85 -4.54 -3.60 -4.81
CA ALA A 85 -3.67 -2.61 -4.17
C ALA A 85 -3.77 -1.25 -4.85
N ALA A 86 -3.86 -1.20 -6.19
CA ALA A 86 -4.06 0.05 -6.91
C ALA A 86 -5.35 0.75 -6.48
N LEU A 87 -6.47 0.01 -6.45
CA LEU A 87 -7.77 0.53 -6.03
C LEU A 87 -7.76 0.97 -4.56
N ALA A 88 -7.21 0.14 -3.67
CA ALA A 88 -7.09 0.45 -2.26
C ALA A 88 -6.18 1.66 -2.00
N GLY A 89 -5.05 1.77 -2.70
CA GLY A 89 -4.13 2.91 -2.59
C GLY A 89 -4.78 4.21 -3.07
N THR A 90 -5.59 4.13 -4.12
CA THR A 90 -6.42 5.26 -4.57
C THR A 90 -7.47 5.64 -3.54
N ALA A 91 -8.18 4.68 -2.96
CA ALA A 91 -9.17 4.93 -1.92
C ALA A 91 -8.55 5.58 -0.67
N VAL A 92 -7.42 5.05 -0.18
CA VAL A 92 -6.66 5.62 0.94
C VAL A 92 -6.31 7.08 0.68
N MET A 93 -5.66 7.37 -0.45
CA MET A 93 -5.24 8.73 -0.77
C MET A 93 -6.42 9.69 -0.91
N MET A 94 -7.54 9.23 -1.47
CA MET A 94 -8.75 10.02 -1.58
C MET A 94 -9.43 10.28 -0.22
N SER A 95 -9.38 9.30 0.69
CA SER A 95 -9.98 9.41 2.02
C SER A 95 -9.22 10.38 2.93
N THR A 96 -7.91 10.55 2.71
CA THR A 96 -7.05 11.35 3.58
C THR A 96 -6.92 12.79 3.09
N VAL A 97 -7.05 13.04 1.79
CA VAL A 97 -6.96 14.39 1.22
C VAL A 97 -8.32 15.11 1.31
N ALA A 98 -8.31 16.26 1.97
CA ALA A 98 -9.45 17.18 2.07
C ALA A 98 -9.14 18.52 1.39
N ASP A 99 -10.19 19.28 1.06
CA ASP A 99 -10.13 20.68 0.60
C ASP A 99 -9.33 20.96 -0.68
N LEU A 100 -9.20 19.96 -1.55
CA LEU A 100 -8.62 20.10 -2.89
C LEU A 100 -9.70 20.04 -3.97
N SER A 101 -9.43 20.66 -5.12
CA SER A 101 -10.32 20.55 -6.27
C SER A 101 -10.42 19.08 -6.72
N PRO A 102 -11.58 18.62 -7.23
CA PRO A 102 -11.78 17.22 -7.61
C PRO A 102 -10.72 16.69 -8.57
N VAL A 103 -10.26 17.52 -9.52
CA VAL A 103 -9.21 17.16 -10.48
C VAL A 103 -7.89 16.85 -9.78
N ILE A 104 -7.50 17.65 -8.79
CA ILE A 104 -6.27 17.43 -8.03
C ILE A 104 -6.41 16.18 -7.15
N THR A 105 -7.54 16.03 -6.46
CA THR A 105 -7.81 14.87 -5.60
C THR A 105 -7.73 13.56 -6.38
N TRP A 106 -8.41 13.46 -7.52
CA TRP A 106 -8.35 12.26 -8.37
C TRP A 106 -6.97 12.03 -8.97
N SER A 107 -6.28 13.10 -9.39
CA SER A 107 -4.92 12.98 -9.94
C SER A 107 -3.95 12.43 -8.89
N LEU A 108 -3.97 12.98 -7.67
CA LEU A 108 -3.16 12.50 -6.56
C LEU A 108 -3.56 11.07 -6.16
N ALA A 109 -4.85 10.79 -6.06
CA ALA A 109 -5.34 9.49 -5.65
C ALA A 109 -4.95 8.38 -6.65
N ILE A 110 -5.05 8.63 -7.94
CA ILE A 110 -4.65 7.66 -8.97
C ILE A 110 -3.14 7.55 -9.05
N ILE A 111 -2.41 8.66 -9.14
CA ILE A 111 -0.97 8.65 -9.41
C ILE A 111 -0.16 8.34 -8.16
N ALA A 112 -0.37 9.10 -7.08
CA ALA A 112 0.42 8.99 -5.86
C ALA A 112 -0.15 7.95 -4.88
N GLY A 113 -1.47 7.71 -4.90
CA GLY A 113 -2.09 6.62 -4.16
C GLY A 113 -1.94 5.29 -4.89
N GLY A 114 -2.77 5.09 -5.92
CA GLY A 114 -2.87 3.84 -6.65
C GLY A 114 -1.57 3.45 -7.37
N GLY A 115 -0.88 4.41 -7.98
CA GLY A 115 0.40 4.16 -8.66
C GLY A 115 1.50 3.68 -7.71
N THR A 116 1.63 4.30 -6.53
CA THR A 116 2.59 3.86 -5.51
C THR A 116 2.25 2.48 -4.96
N ALA A 117 0.97 2.23 -4.64
CA ALA A 117 0.52 0.92 -4.17
C ALA A 117 0.76 -0.17 -5.22
N ALA A 118 0.41 0.07 -6.48
CA ALA A 118 0.60 -0.87 -7.58
C ALA A 118 2.07 -1.17 -7.86
N ALA A 119 2.95 -0.17 -7.78
CA ALA A 119 4.38 -0.35 -7.99
C ALA A 119 5.02 -1.26 -6.92
N ILE A 120 4.63 -1.06 -5.65
CA ILE A 120 5.11 -1.89 -4.54
C ILE A 120 4.48 -3.29 -4.61
N ALA A 121 3.17 -3.40 -4.82
CA ALA A 121 2.48 -4.68 -4.96
C ALA A 121 3.02 -5.53 -6.12
N GLY A 122 3.32 -4.89 -7.27
CA GLY A 122 3.93 -5.57 -8.41
C GLY A 122 5.32 -6.10 -8.09
N THR A 123 6.11 -5.34 -7.32
CA THR A 123 7.43 -5.79 -6.86
C THR A 123 7.30 -6.97 -5.89
N SER A 124 6.42 -6.86 -4.90
CA SER A 124 6.11 -7.91 -3.92
C SER A 124 5.63 -9.21 -4.57
N SER A 125 4.68 -9.12 -5.49
CA SER A 125 4.19 -10.26 -6.28
C SER A 125 5.33 -10.91 -7.07
N THR A 126 6.20 -10.11 -7.71
CA THR A 126 7.38 -10.63 -8.43
C THR A 126 8.36 -11.34 -7.48
N THR A 127 8.60 -10.81 -6.27
CA THR A 127 9.46 -11.43 -5.27
C THR A 127 8.91 -12.79 -4.81
N ARG A 128 7.60 -12.89 -4.56
CA ARG A 128 6.97 -14.16 -4.20
C ARG A 128 6.99 -15.16 -5.35
N LEU A 129 6.71 -14.73 -6.58
CA LEU A 129 6.84 -15.60 -7.77
C LEU A 129 8.26 -16.14 -7.93
N ALA A 130 9.29 -15.31 -7.73
CA ALA A 130 10.68 -15.76 -7.75
C ALA A 130 11.00 -16.74 -6.61
N SER A 131 10.45 -16.51 -5.42
CA SER A 131 10.56 -17.43 -4.27
C SER A 131 9.86 -18.77 -4.56
N THR A 132 8.65 -18.76 -5.12
CA THR A 132 7.95 -19.97 -5.56
C THR A 132 8.78 -20.76 -6.58
N ALA A 133 9.32 -20.08 -7.59
CA ALA A 133 10.11 -20.71 -8.65
C ALA A 133 11.42 -21.34 -8.15
N THR A 134 12.01 -20.79 -7.09
CA THR A 134 13.32 -21.24 -6.57
C THR A 134 13.23 -22.18 -5.37
N THR A 135 12.17 -22.08 -4.56
CA THR A 135 12.01 -22.84 -3.30
C THR A 135 10.80 -23.76 -3.28
N GLY A 136 10.01 -23.81 -4.37
CA GLY A 136 8.76 -24.57 -4.41
C GLY A 136 7.66 -23.97 -3.51
N GLY A 137 7.76 -22.69 -3.16
CA GLY A 137 6.78 -21.97 -2.32
C GLY A 137 7.10 -21.98 -0.82
N ILE A 138 8.12 -22.73 -0.37
CA ILE A 138 8.51 -22.81 1.05
C ILE A 138 9.06 -21.47 1.57
N GLY A 139 9.63 -20.64 0.70
CA GLY A 139 10.13 -19.30 1.06
C GLY A 139 9.05 -18.23 1.22
N ASN A 140 7.84 -18.47 0.69
CA ASN A 140 6.78 -17.45 0.64
C ASN A 140 6.28 -17.00 2.01
N PRO A 141 6.12 -17.88 3.03
CA PRO A 141 5.77 -17.43 4.38
C PRO A 141 6.77 -16.44 4.99
N ILE A 142 8.06 -16.57 4.67
CA ILE A 142 9.10 -15.64 5.16
C ILE A 142 8.94 -14.27 4.49
N VAL A 143 8.78 -14.26 3.16
CA VAL A 143 8.53 -13.03 2.39
C VAL A 143 7.26 -12.32 2.89
N SER A 144 6.17 -13.09 3.01
CA SER A 144 4.87 -12.68 3.54
C SER A 144 4.98 -12.06 4.94
N THR A 145 5.80 -12.63 5.82
CA THR A 145 6.05 -12.08 7.17
C THR A 145 6.76 -10.73 7.09
N ILE A 146 7.80 -10.62 6.26
CA ILE A 146 8.54 -9.35 6.07
C ILE A 146 7.60 -8.28 5.52
N GLU A 147 6.73 -8.62 4.58
CA GLU A 147 5.74 -7.71 3.99
C GLU A 147 4.72 -7.25 5.04
N THR A 148 4.22 -8.14 5.89
CA THR A 148 3.30 -7.79 6.98
C THR A 148 3.96 -6.85 7.99
N VAL A 149 5.20 -7.14 8.39
CA VAL A 149 5.95 -6.27 9.32
C VAL A 149 6.19 -4.91 8.67
N THR A 150 6.60 -4.89 7.40
CA THR A 150 6.85 -3.65 6.66
C THR A 150 5.58 -2.81 6.53
N ALA A 151 4.44 -3.43 6.18
CA ALA A 151 3.15 -2.77 6.12
C ALA A 151 2.70 -2.22 7.49
N THR A 152 2.89 -2.99 8.55
CA THR A 152 2.54 -2.56 9.91
C THR A 152 3.35 -1.34 10.32
N VAL A 153 4.68 -1.42 10.18
CA VAL A 153 5.60 -0.33 10.53
C VAL A 153 5.35 0.89 9.66
N MET A 154 5.20 0.72 8.35
CA MET A 154 4.93 1.82 7.43
C MET A 154 3.59 2.49 7.73
N SER A 155 2.55 1.73 8.08
CA SER A 155 1.25 2.30 8.43
C SER A 155 1.31 3.12 9.72
N ILE A 156 1.99 2.61 10.75
CA ILE A 156 2.21 3.34 12.01
C ILE A 156 3.01 4.62 11.75
N ILE A 157 4.12 4.53 11.02
CA ILE A 157 4.92 5.72 10.67
C ILE A 157 4.10 6.70 9.84
N SER A 158 3.26 6.24 8.92
CA SER A 158 2.42 7.12 8.09
C SER A 158 1.36 7.86 8.91
N ILE A 159 0.84 7.25 9.97
CA ILE A 159 -0.17 7.85 10.85
C ILE A 159 0.47 8.86 11.81
N PHE A 160 1.61 8.54 12.41
CA PHE A 160 2.21 9.37 13.47
C PHE A 160 3.30 10.32 12.98
N LEU A 161 4.02 9.95 11.91
CA LEU A 161 5.14 10.70 11.34
C LEU A 161 5.02 10.78 9.80
N PRO A 162 3.98 11.43 9.23
CA PRO A 162 3.73 11.45 7.78
C PRO A 162 4.92 11.92 6.93
N ILE A 163 5.69 12.89 7.44
CA ILE A 163 6.88 13.42 6.76
C ILE A 163 7.98 12.35 6.68
N LEU A 164 8.16 11.53 7.71
CA LEU A 164 9.11 10.42 7.66
C LEU A 164 8.62 9.35 6.68
N ALA A 165 7.31 9.07 6.65
CA ALA A 165 6.73 8.09 5.74
C ALA A 165 7.03 8.44 4.28
N ILE A 166 6.83 9.69 3.84
CA ILE A 166 7.10 10.06 2.44
C ILE A 166 8.58 9.91 2.05
N ILE A 167 9.51 10.13 2.99
CA ILE A 167 10.94 9.89 2.77
C ILE A 167 11.19 8.39 2.57
N LEU A 168 10.60 7.53 3.40
CA LEU A 168 10.70 6.08 3.26
C LEU A 168 10.09 5.60 1.93
N VAL A 169 8.94 6.14 1.53
CA VAL A 169 8.31 5.84 0.24
C VAL A 169 9.25 6.21 -0.92
N ALA A 170 9.85 7.40 -0.88
CA ALA A 170 10.80 7.83 -1.91
C ALA A 170 12.00 6.87 -2.01
N ILE A 171 12.53 6.39 -0.88
CA ILE A 171 13.60 5.39 -0.83
C ILE A 171 13.15 4.07 -1.46
N ILE A 172 11.98 3.56 -1.10
CA ILE A 172 11.44 2.30 -1.63
C ILE A 172 11.24 2.40 -3.15
N LEU A 173 10.59 3.47 -3.62
CA LEU A 173 10.38 3.70 -5.06
C LEU A 173 11.70 3.86 -5.82
N PHE A 174 12.69 4.53 -5.22
CA PHE A 174 14.03 4.64 -5.80
C PHE A 174 14.71 3.27 -5.94
N ILE A 175 14.60 2.40 -4.93
CA ILE A 175 15.12 1.02 -4.98
C ILE A 175 14.42 0.24 -6.10
N ILE A 176 13.09 0.29 -6.17
CA ILE A 176 12.29 -0.37 -7.21
C ILE A 176 12.74 0.11 -8.60
N PHE A 177 12.89 1.42 -8.79
CA PHE A 177 13.33 2.02 -10.04
C PHE A 177 14.74 1.56 -10.44
N ARG A 178 15.68 1.47 -9.47
CA ARG A 178 17.04 1.00 -9.71
C ARG A 178 17.06 -0.48 -10.13
N LEU A 179 16.25 -1.31 -9.48
CA LEU A 179 16.10 -2.72 -9.84
C LEU A 179 15.52 -2.87 -11.25
N TYR A 180 14.44 -2.15 -11.56
CA TYR A 180 13.83 -2.15 -12.89
C TYR A 180 14.82 -1.78 -14.00
N LYS A 181 15.65 -0.75 -13.78
CA LYS A 181 16.72 -0.37 -14.73
C LYS A 181 17.77 -1.46 -14.94
N LYS A 182 18.09 -2.25 -13.92
CA LYS A 182 19.08 -3.33 -14.00
C LYS A 182 18.58 -4.52 -14.85
N PHE A 183 17.26 -4.76 -14.86
CA PHE A 183 16.64 -5.86 -15.61
C PHE A 183 16.16 -5.47 -17.01
N LYS A 184 16.24 -4.19 -17.39
CA LYS A 184 15.93 -3.79 -18.76
C LYS A 184 17.02 -4.34 -19.70
N PRO A 185 16.72 -5.24 -20.64
CA PRO A 185 17.71 -5.67 -21.62
C PRO A 185 18.19 -4.43 -22.38
N SER A 186 19.52 -4.25 -22.42
CA SER A 186 20.14 -3.22 -23.24
C SER A 186 19.58 -3.38 -24.65
N LYS A 187 18.94 -2.34 -25.19
CA LYS A 187 18.51 -2.36 -26.59
C LYS A 187 19.75 -2.66 -27.42
N VAL A 188 19.81 -3.84 -28.02
CA VAL A 188 20.81 -4.15 -29.04
C VAL A 188 20.65 -3.08 -30.11
N LYS A 189 21.63 -2.19 -30.17
CA LYS A 189 21.70 -1.10 -31.13
C LYS A 189 22.11 -1.75 -32.45
N ASN A 190 21.15 -2.25 -33.23
CA ASN A 190 21.42 -2.64 -34.60
C ASN A 190 21.68 -1.37 -35.40
N GLN A 191 22.96 -1.10 -35.66
CA GLN A 191 23.45 -0.27 -36.76
C GLN A 191 24.14 -1.20 -37.75
#